data_AF-A0A2N6C3W3-F1
#
_entry.id   AF-A0A2N6C3W3-F1
#
_cell.length_a   1.000
_cell.length_b   1.000
_cell.length_c   1.000
_cell.angle_alpha   90.00
_cell.angle_beta   90.00
_cell.angle_gamma   90.00
#
_symmetry.space_group_name_H-M   'P 1'
#
loop_
_entity.id
_entity.type
_entity.pdbx_description
1 polymer ?
#
loop_
_entity_poly.entity_id
_entity_poly.type
_entity_poly.pdbx_seq_one_letter_code
_entity_poly.pdbx_strand_id
1 'polypeptide(L)'
;MKKFVSIASFATAILCFGLSYGAPEVPDVIMMPGTQPQEVTLEAPTRCLNCHEGYETNPRVEPGFGWLGAAMGNAGRDPIFWATLTIAEQDLDGVGDLCIRCHSSGGWMGGRSTPTDGSGLAASDEDGIDCDTCHQMTNPDVAEHVGVMNDPFIANQGDNLDPVQALEAYYGSGMYFLSNDFGKLGPYSEGDA
;
A
#
# COMPACT_ATOMS: atom_id res chain seq x y z
N MET A 1 -47.23 -28.54 11.88
CA MET A 1 -45.81 -28.74 12.26
C MET A 1 -44.82 -28.54 11.09
N LYS A 2 -45.16 -28.85 9.84
CA LYS A 2 -44.24 -28.66 8.68
C LYS A 2 -44.04 -27.21 8.20
N LYS A 3 -44.96 -26.28 8.52
CA LYS A 3 -44.89 -24.87 8.08
C LYS A 3 -43.97 -23.97 8.93
N PHE A 4 -43.69 -24.35 10.18
CA PHE A 4 -42.83 -23.56 11.08
C PHE A 4 -41.33 -23.77 10.82
N VAL A 5 -40.94 -24.91 10.26
CA VAL A 5 -39.53 -25.22 9.93
C VAL A 5 -39.04 -24.37 8.75
N SER A 6 -39.91 -24.03 7.79
CA SER A 6 -39.51 -23.28 6.58
C SER A 6 -39.22 -21.80 6.83
N ILE A 7 -39.83 -21.19 7.85
CA ILE A 7 -39.67 -19.76 8.15
C ILE A 7 -38.38 -19.53 8.96
N ALA A 8 -38.06 -20.47 9.86
CA ALA A 8 -36.83 -20.43 10.64
C ALA A 8 -35.58 -20.55 9.73
N SER A 9 -35.60 -21.39 8.70
CA SER A 9 -34.46 -21.53 7.77
C SER A 9 -34.22 -20.30 6.88
N PHE A 10 -35.26 -19.49 6.61
CA PHE A 10 -35.12 -18.27 5.81
C PHE A 10 -34.63 -17.08 6.66
N ALA A 11 -35.04 -17.01 7.93
CA ALA A 11 -34.57 -16.00 8.86
C ALA A 11 -33.09 -16.19 9.26
N THR A 12 -32.64 -17.44 9.42
CA THR A 12 -31.22 -17.73 9.71
C THR A 12 -30.30 -17.42 8.52
N ALA A 13 -30.78 -17.56 7.27
CA ALA A 13 -29.98 -17.22 6.10
C ALA A 13 -29.76 -15.70 5.94
N ILE A 14 -30.72 -14.87 6.37
CA ILE A 14 -30.61 -13.40 6.30
C ILE A 14 -29.73 -12.85 7.45
N LEU A 15 -29.70 -13.49 8.62
CA LEU A 15 -28.83 -13.07 9.72
C LEU A 15 -27.34 -13.40 9.51
N CYS A 16 -26.99 -14.30 8.59
CA CYS A 16 -25.59 -14.67 8.30
C CYS A 16 -25.01 -13.97 7.06
N PHE A 17 -25.82 -13.22 6.31
CA PHE A 17 -25.35 -12.34 5.24
C PHE A 17 -25.27 -10.91 5.77
N GLY A 18 -24.34 -10.66 6.69
CA GLY A 18 -23.83 -9.31 6.85
C GLY A 18 -23.13 -8.96 5.54
N LEU A 19 -23.75 -8.12 4.72
CA LEU A 19 -23.07 -7.49 3.60
C LEU A 19 -22.02 -6.55 4.22
N SER A 20 -20.80 -7.05 4.38
CA SER A 20 -19.63 -6.23 4.68
C SER A 20 -19.39 -5.38 3.44
N TYR A 21 -19.97 -4.18 3.42
CA TYR A 21 -19.59 -3.16 2.47
C TYR A 21 -18.40 -2.42 3.06
N GLY A 22 -17.30 -2.28 2.32
CA GLY A 22 -16.19 -1.43 2.75
C GLY A 22 -16.66 0.00 2.98
N ALA A 23 -16.05 0.66 3.96
CA ALA A 23 -16.36 2.04 4.26
C ALA A 23 -16.04 2.94 3.04
N PRO A 24 -16.90 3.92 2.73
CA PRO A 24 -16.59 4.92 1.72
C PRO A 24 -15.64 6.01 2.25
N GLU A 25 -15.46 6.10 3.57
CA GLU A 25 -14.69 7.14 4.24
C GLU A 25 -13.63 6.52 5.16
N VAL A 26 -12.47 7.16 5.24
CA VAL A 26 -11.34 6.73 6.07
C VAL A 26 -11.39 7.48 7.41
N PRO A 27 -11.33 6.79 8.56
CA PRO A 27 -11.40 7.47 9.86
C PRO A 27 -10.09 8.19 10.20
N ASP A 28 -10.17 9.40 10.77
CA ASP A 28 -8.99 10.23 11.09
C ASP A 28 -7.95 9.53 11.99
N VAL A 29 -8.38 8.57 12.82
CA VAL A 29 -7.52 7.89 13.81
C VAL A 29 -6.45 6.98 13.20
N ILE A 30 -6.59 6.61 11.92
CA ILE A 30 -5.60 5.76 11.21
C ILE A 30 -4.82 6.53 10.15
N MET A 31 -5.09 7.83 9.99
CA MET A 31 -4.43 8.65 8.98
C MET A 31 -2.94 8.76 9.32
N MET A 32 -2.10 8.36 8.37
CA MET A 32 -0.65 8.35 8.53
C MET A 32 0.00 9.52 7.78
N PRO A 33 0.97 10.22 8.39
CA PRO A 33 1.76 11.23 7.72
C PRO A 33 2.59 10.70 6.54
N GLY A 34 3.22 11.62 5.83
CA GLY A 34 4.01 11.37 4.63
C GLY A 34 3.20 11.63 3.36
N THR A 35 3.69 11.09 2.25
CA THR A 35 3.05 11.17 0.93
C THR A 35 1.65 10.58 0.99
N GLN A 36 0.68 11.36 0.52
CA GLN A 36 -0.74 11.00 0.45
C GLN A 36 -1.14 10.53 -0.95
N PRO A 37 -2.31 9.89 -1.09
CA PRO A 37 -2.81 9.46 -2.39
C PRO A 37 -2.82 10.61 -3.40
N GLN A 38 -2.45 10.29 -4.64
CA GLN A 38 -2.44 11.19 -5.80
C GLN A 38 -1.41 12.32 -5.75
N GLU A 39 -0.54 12.35 -4.74
CA GLU A 39 0.58 13.30 -4.67
C GLU A 39 1.79 12.86 -5.51
N VAL A 40 1.93 11.54 -5.74
CA VAL A 40 2.91 10.95 -6.64
C VAL A 40 2.26 9.88 -7.52
N THR A 41 2.89 9.57 -8.65
CA THR A 41 2.47 8.48 -9.54
C THR A 41 3.47 7.32 -9.46
N LEU A 42 2.96 6.10 -9.31
CA LEU A 42 3.75 4.87 -9.38
C LEU A 42 3.52 4.21 -10.75
N GLU A 43 4.60 3.77 -11.37
CA GLU A 43 4.59 3.00 -12.61
C GLU A 43 4.32 1.53 -12.33
N ALA A 44 3.61 0.88 -13.25
CA ALA A 44 3.36 -0.55 -13.15
C ALA A 44 4.68 -1.35 -13.23
N PRO A 45 4.83 -2.47 -12.49
CA PRO A 45 6.04 -3.30 -12.50
C PRO A 45 6.48 -3.74 -13.90
N THR A 46 5.51 -3.94 -14.82
CA THR A 46 5.78 -4.29 -16.23
C THR A 46 6.72 -3.30 -16.93
N ARG A 47 6.71 -2.01 -16.55
CA ARG A 47 7.65 -1.01 -17.06
C ARG A 47 9.10 -1.41 -16.76
N CYS A 48 9.35 -1.87 -15.53
CA CYS A 48 10.65 -2.29 -15.01
C CYS A 48 11.06 -3.66 -15.56
N LEU A 49 10.13 -4.61 -15.58
CA LEU A 49 10.38 -6.00 -16.01
C LEU A 49 10.81 -6.10 -17.48
N ASN A 50 10.51 -5.12 -18.33
CA ASN A 50 11.02 -5.07 -19.71
C ASN A 50 12.56 -5.14 -19.81
N CYS A 51 13.28 -4.75 -18.75
CA CYS A 51 14.75 -4.79 -18.72
C CYS A 51 15.30 -5.46 -17.46
N HIS A 52 14.55 -5.51 -16.36
CA HIS A 52 14.96 -6.09 -15.08
C HIS A 52 14.47 -7.54 -14.88
N GLU A 53 14.08 -8.21 -15.97
CA GLU A 53 13.73 -9.63 -16.03
C GLU A 53 14.23 -10.24 -17.35
N GLY A 54 14.66 -11.50 -17.33
CA GLY A 54 14.95 -12.31 -18.52
C GLY A 54 16.24 -11.96 -19.27
N TYR A 55 17.19 -11.28 -18.62
CA TYR A 55 18.46 -10.89 -19.22
C TYR A 55 19.66 -11.76 -18.78
N GLU A 56 19.49 -12.57 -17.73
CA GLU A 56 20.51 -13.47 -17.18
C GLU A 56 20.19 -14.95 -17.40
N THR A 57 21.24 -15.76 -17.45
CA THR A 57 21.08 -17.23 -17.48
C THR A 57 20.71 -17.81 -16.12
N ASN A 58 21.08 -17.12 -15.03
CA ASN A 58 20.65 -17.45 -13.68
C ASN A 58 19.58 -16.46 -13.23
N PRO A 59 18.28 -16.79 -13.32
CA PRO A 59 17.21 -15.83 -13.01
C PRO A 59 17.20 -15.39 -11.52
N ARG A 60 17.88 -16.12 -10.62
CA ARG A 60 17.92 -15.77 -9.19
C ARG A 60 18.64 -14.47 -8.88
N VAL A 61 19.45 -13.94 -9.81
CA VAL A 61 20.13 -12.65 -9.64
C VAL A 61 19.35 -11.50 -10.26
N GLU A 62 18.25 -11.78 -10.95
CA GLU A 62 17.38 -10.77 -11.56
C GLU A 62 16.41 -10.22 -10.50
N PRO A 63 16.29 -8.89 -10.37
CA PRO A 63 15.32 -8.29 -9.45
C PRO A 63 13.88 -8.73 -9.74
N GLY A 64 13.49 -8.78 -11.01
CA GLY A 64 12.14 -9.16 -11.43
C GLY A 64 11.75 -10.57 -11.01
N PHE A 65 12.61 -11.56 -11.27
CA PHE A 65 12.35 -12.95 -10.88
C PHE A 65 12.18 -13.11 -9.36
N GLY A 66 13.02 -12.42 -8.58
CA GLY A 66 12.92 -12.45 -7.12
C GLY A 66 11.61 -11.84 -6.62
N TRP A 67 11.24 -10.67 -7.13
CA TRP A 67 10.03 -9.95 -6.76
C TRP A 67 8.75 -10.73 -7.11
N LEU A 68 8.66 -11.29 -8.32
CA LEU A 68 7.51 -12.09 -8.79
C LEU A 68 7.20 -13.28 -7.88
N GLY A 69 8.23 -13.92 -7.32
CA GLY A 69 8.09 -15.06 -6.41
C GLY A 69 8.00 -14.70 -4.93
N ALA A 70 8.19 -13.44 -4.56
CA ALA A 70 8.23 -12.98 -3.17
C ALA A 70 6.84 -12.56 -2.66
N ALA A 71 6.74 -12.40 -1.34
CA ALA A 71 5.54 -11.87 -0.71
C ALA A 71 5.19 -10.45 -1.21
N MET A 72 6.19 -9.65 -1.61
CA MET A 72 5.98 -8.28 -2.11
C MET A 72 5.13 -8.26 -3.38
N GLY A 73 5.54 -8.99 -4.43
CA GLY A 73 4.82 -9.07 -5.71
C GLY A 73 3.53 -9.92 -5.68
N ASN A 74 3.15 -10.41 -4.50
CA ASN A 74 1.93 -11.20 -4.29
C ASN A 74 1.09 -10.65 -3.13
N ALA A 75 1.41 -9.49 -2.56
CA ALA A 75 0.73 -8.99 -1.37
C ALA A 75 -0.76 -8.71 -1.62
N GLY A 76 -1.11 -8.21 -2.81
CA GLY A 76 -2.50 -8.00 -3.24
C GLY A 76 -3.23 -9.28 -3.67
N ARG A 77 -2.52 -10.41 -3.83
CA ARG A 77 -3.08 -11.73 -4.19
C ARG A 77 -3.22 -12.67 -3.00
N ASP A 78 -2.72 -12.28 -1.83
CA ASP A 78 -2.71 -13.13 -0.65
C ASP A 78 -4.13 -13.32 -0.08
N PRO A 79 -4.72 -14.53 -0.13
CA PRO A 79 -6.05 -14.76 0.42
C PRO A 79 -6.08 -14.62 1.96
N ILE A 80 -4.95 -14.78 2.65
CA ILE A 80 -4.85 -14.55 4.08
C ILE A 80 -5.00 -13.06 4.37
N PHE A 81 -4.33 -12.20 3.61
CA PHE A 81 -4.50 -10.75 3.68
C PHE A 81 -5.97 -10.36 3.55
N TRP A 82 -6.65 -10.77 2.47
CA TRP A 82 -8.06 -10.42 2.24
C TRP A 82 -9.01 -10.93 3.32
N ALA A 83 -8.77 -12.13 3.85
CA ALA A 83 -9.54 -12.64 4.97
C ALA A 83 -9.34 -11.80 6.23
N THR A 84 -8.10 -11.40 6.54
CA THR A 84 -7.81 -10.56 7.71
C THR A 84 -8.29 -9.13 7.55
N LEU A 85 -8.21 -8.55 6.35
CA LEU A 85 -8.77 -7.25 6.02
C LEU A 85 -10.27 -7.20 6.32
N THR A 86 -11.00 -8.24 5.89
CA THR A 86 -12.43 -8.36 6.14
C THR A 86 -12.77 -8.33 7.63
N ILE A 87 -11.97 -9.00 8.47
CA ILE A 87 -12.17 -8.98 9.92
C ILE A 87 -11.79 -7.61 10.50
N ALA A 88 -10.69 -7.01 10.04
CA ALA A 88 -10.26 -5.69 10.49
C ALA A 88 -11.33 -4.63 10.21
N GLU A 89 -11.92 -4.63 9.00
CA GLU A 89 -13.04 -3.76 8.61
C GLU A 89 -14.28 -3.95 9.50
N GLN A 90 -14.54 -5.18 9.98
CA GLN A 90 -15.64 -5.44 10.91
C GLN A 90 -15.36 -4.88 12.31
N ASP A 91 -14.10 -4.86 12.73
CA ASP A 91 -13.67 -4.39 14.05
C ASP A 91 -13.52 -2.85 14.09
N LEU A 92 -13.10 -2.24 12.98
CA LEU A 92 -12.98 -0.80 12.78
C LEU A 92 -13.32 -0.44 11.32
N ASP A 93 -14.52 0.08 11.13
CA ASP A 93 -15.03 0.53 9.82
C ASP A 93 -14.04 1.53 9.18
N GLY A 94 -13.55 1.22 7.97
CA GLY A 94 -12.60 2.03 7.23
C GLY A 94 -11.12 1.74 7.48
N VAL A 95 -10.76 0.83 8.40
CA VAL A 95 -9.36 0.49 8.71
C VAL A 95 -8.58 -0.10 7.53
N GLY A 96 -9.29 -0.66 6.57
CA GLY A 96 -8.74 -1.30 5.40
C GLY A 96 -7.99 -0.34 4.49
N ASP A 97 -8.26 0.97 4.54
CA ASP A 97 -7.41 1.96 3.88
C ASP A 97 -5.94 1.83 4.32
N LEU A 98 -5.69 1.73 5.63
CA LEU A 98 -4.36 1.57 6.20
C LEU A 98 -3.73 0.23 5.79
N CYS A 99 -4.52 -0.82 5.68
CA CYS A 99 -4.03 -2.13 5.24
C CYS A 99 -3.64 -2.11 3.76
N ILE A 100 -4.52 -1.54 2.92
CA ILE A 100 -4.33 -1.38 1.47
C ILE A 100 -3.14 -0.47 1.18
N ARG A 101 -2.88 0.56 1.99
CA ARG A 101 -1.66 1.39 1.92
C ARG A 101 -0.41 0.54 1.75
N CYS A 102 -0.27 -0.50 2.57
CA CYS A 102 0.94 -1.33 2.60
C CYS A 102 0.86 -2.57 1.72
N HIS A 103 -0.33 -3.15 1.52
CA HIS A 103 -0.51 -4.42 0.80
C HIS A 103 -0.88 -4.23 -0.67
N SER A 104 -1.24 -3.02 -1.08
CA SER A 104 -1.53 -2.61 -2.46
C SER A 104 -1.18 -1.13 -2.64
N SER A 105 0.11 -0.83 -2.53
CA SER A 105 0.64 0.53 -2.45
C SER A 105 0.35 1.34 -3.71
N GLY A 106 0.44 0.74 -4.90
CA GLY A 106 0.03 1.35 -6.17
C GLY A 106 -1.45 1.71 -6.22
N GLY A 107 -2.30 0.85 -5.66
CA GLY A 107 -3.74 1.08 -5.49
C GLY A 107 -4.03 2.25 -4.56
N TRP A 108 -3.46 2.23 -3.35
CA TRP A 108 -3.62 3.28 -2.35
C TRP A 108 -3.07 4.62 -2.85
N MET A 109 -1.85 4.65 -3.37
CA MET A 109 -1.24 5.87 -3.90
C MET A 109 -2.04 6.43 -5.08
N GLY A 110 -2.69 5.57 -5.86
CA GLY A 110 -3.58 5.98 -6.93
C GLY A 110 -4.98 6.45 -6.47
N GLY A 111 -5.26 6.48 -5.16
CA GLY A 111 -6.55 6.87 -4.59
C GLY A 111 -7.66 5.84 -4.77
N ARG A 112 -7.31 4.54 -4.82
CA ARG A 112 -8.25 3.42 -5.07
C ARG A 112 -8.49 2.54 -3.84
N SER A 113 -8.11 3.01 -2.66
CA SER A 113 -8.32 2.30 -1.40
C SER A 113 -9.74 2.41 -0.86
N THR A 114 -10.59 3.27 -1.42
CA THR A 114 -12.02 3.36 -1.08
C THR A 114 -12.88 2.80 -2.23
N PRO A 115 -13.85 1.89 -1.96
CA PRO A 115 -14.23 1.38 -0.64
C PRO A 115 -13.12 0.55 0.04
N THR A 116 -13.01 0.66 1.36
CA THR A 116 -11.88 0.14 2.15
C THR A 116 -11.81 -1.38 2.27
N ASP A 117 -12.80 -2.08 1.73
CA ASP A 117 -12.77 -3.54 1.50
C ASP A 117 -11.90 -3.95 0.30
N GLY A 118 -11.32 -2.98 -0.43
CA GLY A 118 -10.48 -3.20 -1.61
C GLY A 118 -11.26 -3.37 -2.91
N SER A 119 -12.58 -3.29 -2.89
CA SER A 119 -13.41 -3.40 -4.11
C SER A 119 -13.21 -2.25 -5.12
N GLY A 120 -12.58 -1.16 -4.69
CA GLY A 120 -12.17 -0.04 -5.54
C GLY A 120 -10.86 -0.26 -6.32
N LEU A 121 -10.08 -1.29 -5.97
CA LEU A 121 -8.79 -1.56 -6.60
C LEU A 121 -8.95 -2.04 -8.04
N ALA A 122 -8.00 -1.66 -8.89
CA ALA A 122 -7.92 -2.11 -10.27
C ALA A 122 -7.19 -3.46 -10.36
N ALA A 123 -7.36 -4.14 -11.50
CA ALA A 123 -6.62 -5.37 -11.79
C ALA A 123 -5.09 -5.17 -11.89
N SER A 124 -4.60 -3.94 -11.93
CA SER A 124 -3.16 -3.64 -11.83
C SER A 124 -2.64 -3.65 -10.40
N ASP A 125 -3.52 -3.59 -9.40
CA ASP A 125 -3.15 -3.34 -8.00
C ASP A 125 -2.96 -4.65 -7.20
N GLU A 126 -3.17 -5.81 -7.85
CA GLU A 126 -3.00 -7.15 -7.26
C GLU A 126 -1.53 -7.54 -7.06
N ASP A 127 -0.59 -6.88 -7.75
CA ASP A 127 0.85 -7.04 -7.55
C ASP A 127 1.27 -6.64 -6.12
N GLY A 128 0.50 -5.79 -5.46
CA GLY A 128 0.67 -5.47 -4.06
C GLY A 128 1.73 -4.41 -3.83
N ILE A 129 2.95 -4.82 -3.49
CA ILE A 129 4.07 -3.89 -3.27
C ILE A 129 4.91 -3.80 -4.55
N ASP A 130 4.71 -2.73 -5.30
CA ASP A 130 5.39 -2.49 -6.58
C ASP A 130 6.83 -2.01 -6.42
N CYS A 131 7.62 -2.13 -7.49
CA CYS A 131 9.02 -1.66 -7.56
C CYS A 131 9.14 -0.20 -7.09
N ASP A 132 8.25 0.66 -7.60
CA ASP A 132 8.25 2.08 -7.31
C ASP A 132 7.97 2.41 -5.85
N THR A 133 7.22 1.58 -5.14
CA THR A 133 6.96 1.76 -3.70
C THR A 133 8.25 1.87 -2.91
N CYS A 134 9.25 1.05 -3.24
CA CYS A 134 10.56 1.09 -2.60
C CYS A 134 11.51 2.02 -3.35
N HIS A 135 11.54 1.93 -4.68
CA HIS A 135 12.49 2.65 -5.52
C HIS A 135 12.12 4.13 -5.73
N GLN A 136 11.06 4.64 -5.12
CA GLN A 136 10.80 6.07 -5.02
C GLN A 136 10.77 6.56 -3.59
N MET A 137 11.00 5.69 -2.60
CA MET A 137 11.01 6.06 -1.20
C MET A 137 12.33 6.73 -0.83
N THR A 138 12.21 7.83 -0.10
CA THR A 138 13.28 8.73 0.31
C THR A 138 13.36 8.81 1.83
N ASN A 139 14.42 9.40 2.37
CA ASN A 139 14.57 9.58 3.81
C ASN A 139 13.77 10.82 4.28
N PRO A 140 12.81 10.68 5.23
CA PRO A 140 11.97 11.80 5.67
C PRO A 140 12.69 12.92 6.42
N ASP A 141 13.97 12.74 6.80
CA ASP A 141 14.83 13.82 7.30
C ASP A 141 15.29 14.79 6.21
N VAL A 142 14.90 14.54 4.94
CA VAL A 142 15.18 15.33 3.74
C VAL A 142 16.68 15.62 3.50
N ALA A 143 17.57 14.84 4.11
CA ALA A 143 19.01 15.09 4.06
C ALA A 143 19.63 14.77 2.68
N GLU A 144 19.04 13.83 1.94
CA GLU A 144 19.53 13.40 0.63
C GLU A 144 18.53 13.75 -0.50
N HIS A 145 17.40 13.06 -0.51
CA HIS A 145 16.35 13.22 -1.52
C HIS A 145 15.06 13.72 -0.85
N VAL A 146 14.45 14.76 -1.44
CA VAL A 146 13.22 15.36 -0.91
C VAL A 146 11.99 14.65 -1.50
N GLY A 147 11.37 13.78 -0.72
CA GLY A 147 10.04 13.24 -1.00
C GLY A 147 8.91 14.25 -0.82
N VAL A 148 7.70 13.82 -1.18
CA VAL A 148 6.49 14.60 -1.03
C VAL A 148 5.87 14.33 0.34
N MET A 149 5.66 15.39 1.11
CA MET A 149 4.81 15.41 2.30
C MET A 149 4.28 16.83 2.46
N ASN A 150 2.97 16.98 2.59
CA ASN A 150 2.30 18.28 2.67
C ASN A 150 1.57 18.39 4.01
N ASP A 151 1.52 19.59 4.60
CA ASP A 151 0.71 19.84 5.81
C ASP A 151 -0.74 19.35 5.60
N PRO A 152 -1.33 18.58 6.54
CA PRO A 152 -0.85 18.23 7.89
C PRO A 152 -0.04 16.92 7.99
N PHE A 153 0.37 16.33 6.87
CA PHE A 153 0.99 15.00 6.79
C PHE A 153 2.53 15.05 6.74
N ILE A 154 3.17 15.78 7.65
CA ILE A 154 4.65 15.82 7.69
C ILE A 154 5.20 14.61 8.48
N ALA A 155 6.18 13.92 7.89
CA ALA A 155 6.71 12.64 8.39
C ALA A 155 8.09 12.76 9.08
N ASN A 156 8.39 13.88 9.75
CA ASN A 156 9.63 14.05 10.53
C ASN A 156 9.42 14.83 11.85
N GLN A 157 10.41 14.77 12.76
CA GLN A 157 10.33 15.45 14.06
C GLN A 157 10.25 16.97 13.95
N GLY A 158 10.81 17.54 12.88
CA GLY A 158 10.85 18.97 12.65
C GLY A 158 9.52 19.60 12.26
N ASP A 159 8.56 18.77 11.81
CA ASP A 159 7.31 19.22 11.18
C ASP A 159 7.59 20.24 10.05
N ASN A 160 8.66 20.00 9.28
CA ASN A 160 9.17 20.93 8.28
C ASN A 160 9.89 20.24 7.12
N LEU A 161 9.84 20.85 5.94
CA LEU A 161 10.55 20.42 4.72
C LEU A 161 11.95 21.04 4.58
N ASP A 162 12.28 22.06 5.36
CA ASP A 162 13.62 22.65 5.40
C ASP A 162 14.58 21.65 6.06
N PRO A 163 15.64 21.16 5.37
CA PRO A 163 16.59 20.20 5.92
C PRO A 163 17.30 20.66 7.20
N VAL A 164 17.42 21.97 7.41
CA VAL A 164 17.98 22.53 8.66
C VAL A 164 17.00 22.37 9.82
N GLN A 165 15.69 22.30 9.53
CA GLN A 165 14.61 22.24 10.51
C GLN A 165 13.95 20.87 10.61
N ALA A 166 14.13 19.97 9.63
CA ALA A 166 13.48 18.67 9.52
C ALA A 166 13.82 17.68 10.65
N LEU A 167 14.83 17.97 11.49
CA LEU A 167 15.28 17.16 12.64
C LEU A 167 15.41 15.67 12.26
N GLU A 168 15.09 14.76 13.18
CA GLU A 168 15.24 13.32 12.98
C GLU A 168 14.03 12.73 12.24
N ALA A 169 14.32 11.85 11.29
CA ALA A 169 13.34 11.03 10.60
C ALA A 169 12.64 10.02 11.51
N TYR A 170 11.36 9.77 11.26
CA TYR A 170 10.61 8.70 11.93
C TYR A 170 10.87 7.34 11.26
N TYR A 171 12.00 6.73 11.57
CA TYR A 171 12.38 5.41 11.05
C TYR A 171 11.44 4.29 11.52
N GLY A 172 11.18 3.31 10.64
CA GLY A 172 10.37 2.13 10.97
C GLY A 172 8.88 2.44 11.24
N SER A 173 8.41 3.62 10.83
CA SER A 173 7.05 4.10 11.10
C SER A 173 5.98 3.59 10.12
N GLY A 174 6.40 2.98 9.01
CA GLY A 174 5.49 2.61 7.91
C GLY A 174 5.00 3.81 7.08
N MET A 175 5.48 5.04 7.37
CA MET A 175 5.13 6.23 6.60
C MET A 175 5.80 6.21 5.24
N TYR A 176 5.05 6.64 4.22
CA TYR A 176 5.56 6.78 2.86
C TYR A 176 6.14 8.17 2.69
N PHE A 177 7.35 8.24 2.17
CA PHE A 177 7.97 9.50 1.79
C PHE A 177 8.55 9.32 0.40
N LEU A 178 7.70 9.47 -0.61
CA LEU A 178 7.99 9.11 -2.00
C LEU A 178 8.33 10.34 -2.83
N SER A 179 9.15 10.15 -3.87
CA SER A 179 9.49 11.21 -4.84
C SER A 179 9.42 10.69 -6.27
N ASN A 180 8.84 11.49 -7.16
CA ASN A 180 8.96 11.27 -8.61
C ASN A 180 10.15 12.02 -9.24
N ASP A 181 10.88 12.83 -8.47
CA ASP A 181 11.87 13.78 -9.01
C ASP A 181 13.28 13.20 -9.18
N PHE A 182 13.59 12.11 -8.47
CA PHE A 182 14.94 11.54 -8.41
C PHE A 182 15.08 10.19 -9.14
N GLY A 183 14.11 9.84 -9.98
CA GLY A 183 14.12 8.58 -10.71
C GLY A 183 13.86 7.37 -9.81
N LYS A 184 14.59 6.27 -10.05
CA LYS A 184 14.50 5.04 -9.24
C LYS A 184 15.73 4.95 -8.34
N LEU A 185 15.48 5.01 -7.03
CA LEU A 185 16.48 5.02 -5.97
C LEU A 185 16.92 3.60 -5.63
N GLY A 186 18.22 3.41 -5.46
CA GLY A 186 18.77 2.18 -4.90
C GLY A 186 18.83 2.22 -3.37
N PRO A 187 19.06 1.07 -2.72
CA PRO A 187 19.33 1.03 -1.27
C PRO A 187 20.65 1.72 -0.87
N TYR A 188 21.50 2.06 -1.85
CA TYR A 188 22.79 2.70 -1.65
C TYR A 188 22.93 3.91 -2.58
N SER A 189 23.73 4.89 -2.16
CA SER A 189 24.22 5.93 -3.06
C SER A 189 25.05 5.33 -4.20
N GLU A 190 24.99 5.93 -5.38
CA GLU A 190 25.79 5.56 -6.55
C GLU A 190 27.27 5.32 -6.15
N GLY A 191 27.76 4.07 -6.30
CA GLY A 191 29.15 3.69 -6.04
C GLY A 191 29.39 2.65 -4.95
N ASP A 192 28.36 2.26 -4.18
CA ASP A 192 28.50 1.34 -3.02
C ASP A 192 27.94 -0.08 -3.26
N ALA A 193 27.67 -0.46 -4.52
CA ALA A 193 27.21 -1.80 -4.91
C ALA A 193 28.37 -2.70 -5.39
#